data_AF-A0A6A5GL47-F1
#
_entry.id   AF-A0A6A5GL47-F1
#
_cell.length_a   1.000
_cell.length_b   1.000
_cell.length_c   1.000
_cell.angle_alpha   90.00
_cell.angle_beta   90.00
_cell.angle_gamma   90.00
#
_symmetry.space_group_name_H-M   'P 1'
#
loop_
_entity.id
_entity.type
_entity.pdbx_description
1 polymer ?
#
loop_
_entity_poly.entity_id
_entity_poly.type
_entity_poly.pdbx_seq_one_letter_code
_entity_poly.pdbx_strand_id
1 'polypeptide(L)'
;MLPFLLYLLLPVLIQSCLVIRYTEPPKCECQWVPLDKTNIQSFVSENPFYTENVTVYHLYSLLFPPVSTQDDCSLSIYCDTEGLSLVVMTKTFAILFGAYSADALCNPYTQRWQVDNGAELVTYDELYAVCMDYRLSTTPELPARTTGTPPPEIIPFRSAVNKFLNWFW
;
A
#
# COMPACT_ATOMS: atom_id res chain seq x y z
N MET A 1 -45.50 -15.10 52.49
CA MET A 1 -44.39 -14.24 52.96
C MET A 1 -43.11 -14.37 52.12
N LEU A 2 -42.98 -15.40 51.28
CA LEU A 2 -41.84 -15.60 50.37
C LEU A 2 -41.75 -14.67 49.13
N PRO A 3 -42.83 -14.06 48.56
CA PRO A 3 -42.71 -13.30 47.31
C PRO A 3 -42.15 -11.89 47.49
N PHE A 4 -42.13 -11.36 48.72
CA PHE A 4 -41.59 -10.03 49.01
C PHE A 4 -40.04 -10.00 49.05
N LEU A 5 -39.40 -11.13 49.38
CA LEU A 5 -37.94 -11.25 49.41
C LEU A 5 -37.31 -11.26 48.01
N LEU A 6 -38.02 -11.76 46.99
CA LEU A 6 -37.53 -11.73 45.60
C LEU A 6 -37.48 -10.31 45.02
N TYR A 7 -38.38 -9.42 45.44
CA TYR A 7 -38.44 -8.05 44.92
C TYR A 7 -37.29 -7.16 45.43
N LEU A 8 -36.69 -7.50 46.58
CA LEU A 8 -35.57 -6.77 47.18
C LEU A 8 -34.20 -7.13 46.56
N LEU A 9 -34.11 -8.19 45.75
CA LEU A 9 -32.88 -8.60 45.08
C LEU A 9 -32.75 -8.06 43.64
N LEU A 10 -33.81 -7.45 43.09
CA LEU A 10 -33.84 -6.94 41.71
C LEU A 10 -33.09 -5.62 41.44
N PRO A 11 -32.87 -4.67 42.38
CA PRO A 11 -32.28 -3.38 42.02
C PRO A 11 -30.74 -3.41 41.91
N VAL A 12 -30.07 -4.52 42.27
CA VAL A 12 -28.60 -4.57 42.36
C VAL A 12 -27.91 -4.94 41.03
N LEU A 13 -28.67 -5.32 39.99
CA LEU A 13 -28.11 -5.83 38.72
C LEU A 13 -28.09 -4.82 37.57
N ILE A 14 -28.57 -3.57 37.76
CA ILE A 14 -28.88 -2.68 36.63
C ILE A 14 -27.87 -1.52 36.44
N GLN A 15 -26.79 -1.43 37.22
CA GLN A 15 -25.87 -0.28 37.15
C GLN A 15 -24.39 -0.61 36.92
N SER A 16 -24.09 -1.78 36.38
CA SER A 16 -22.76 -2.05 35.81
C SER A 16 -22.71 -1.62 34.34
N CYS A 17 -23.01 -0.35 34.05
CA CYS A 17 -22.61 0.22 32.76
C CYS A 17 -21.09 0.40 32.80
N LEU A 18 -20.36 -0.49 32.14
CA LEU A 18 -18.93 -0.32 31.89
C LEU A 18 -18.73 0.98 31.12
N VAL A 19 -18.35 2.06 31.83
CA VAL A 19 -17.96 3.32 31.20
C VAL A 19 -16.59 3.08 30.58
N ILE A 20 -16.57 2.72 29.30
CA ILE A 20 -15.32 2.67 28.54
C ILE A 20 -14.94 4.11 28.23
N ARG A 21 -13.96 4.64 28.96
CA ARG A 21 -13.32 5.91 28.61
C ARG A 21 -12.40 5.65 27.43
N TYR A 22 -12.95 5.65 26.23
CA TYR A 22 -12.12 5.73 25.04
C TYR A 22 -11.47 7.11 25.02
N THR A 23 -10.15 7.14 25.14
CA THR A 23 -9.38 8.31 24.69
C THR A 23 -9.55 8.38 23.18
N GLU A 24 -9.94 9.54 22.67
CA GLU A 24 -9.99 9.78 21.24
C GLU A 24 -8.63 9.42 20.62
N PRO A 25 -8.59 8.60 19.55
CA PRO A 25 -7.32 8.25 18.91
C PRO A 25 -6.60 9.52 18.45
N PRO A 26 -5.25 9.55 18.50
CA PRO A 26 -4.51 10.65 17.91
C PRO A 26 -4.85 10.81 16.42
N LYS A 27 -4.65 12.02 15.89
CA LYS A 27 -4.78 12.27 14.45
C LYS A 27 -3.77 11.43 13.65
N CYS A 28 -4.18 10.96 12.48
CA CYS A 28 -3.31 10.24 11.55
C CYS A 28 -2.42 11.19 10.76
N GLU A 29 -1.11 11.05 10.94
CA GLU A 29 -0.03 11.88 10.37
C GLU A 29 1.09 10.97 9.79
N CYS A 30 0.73 9.75 9.37
CA CYS A 30 1.65 8.81 8.74
C CYS A 30 2.27 9.42 7.46
N GLN A 31 3.59 9.22 7.28
CA GLN A 31 4.34 9.88 6.22
C GLN A 31 4.25 9.11 4.90
N TRP A 32 3.91 9.82 3.82
CA TRP A 32 4.04 9.30 2.47
C TRP A 32 4.49 10.40 1.51
N VAL A 33 5.16 10.04 0.42
CA VAL A 33 5.66 11.00 -0.57
C VAL A 33 5.33 10.53 -2.00
N PRO A 34 4.63 11.35 -2.81
CA PRO A 34 4.51 11.13 -4.24
C PRO A 34 5.87 11.42 -4.89
N LEU A 35 6.38 10.44 -5.62
CA LEU A 35 7.64 10.54 -6.33
C LEU A 35 7.44 10.88 -7.80
N ASP A 36 8.43 11.52 -8.37
CA ASP A 36 8.55 11.81 -9.79
C ASP A 36 10.02 11.80 -10.22
N LYS A 37 10.28 12.14 -11.48
CA LYS A 37 11.63 12.22 -12.05
C LYS A 37 12.58 13.19 -11.32
N THR A 38 12.07 14.14 -10.55
CA THR A 38 12.84 15.20 -9.90
C THR A 38 13.27 14.84 -8.49
N ASN A 39 12.47 14.06 -7.76
CA ASN A 39 12.71 13.77 -6.34
C ASN A 39 13.07 12.29 -6.06
N ILE A 40 12.77 11.36 -6.97
CA ILE A 40 12.93 9.91 -6.72
C ILE A 40 14.32 9.54 -6.24
N GLN A 41 15.36 10.14 -6.82
CA GLN A 41 16.74 9.89 -6.43
C GLN A 41 16.99 10.21 -4.96
N SER A 42 16.41 11.28 -4.43
CA SER A 42 16.65 11.72 -3.05
C SER A 42 16.00 10.82 -2.01
N PHE A 43 14.92 10.12 -2.37
CA PHE A 43 14.17 9.28 -1.43
C PHE A 43 14.55 7.81 -1.50
N VAL A 44 14.87 7.31 -2.70
CA VAL A 44 15.03 5.86 -2.93
C VAL A 44 16.31 5.52 -3.70
N SER A 45 17.37 6.33 -3.59
CA SER A 45 18.67 6.07 -4.25
C SER A 45 19.27 4.69 -3.95
N GLU A 46 19.00 4.16 -2.77
CA GLU A 46 19.50 2.85 -2.31
C GLU A 46 18.52 1.71 -2.60
N ASN A 47 17.30 2.01 -3.04
CA ASN A 47 16.31 1.00 -3.33
C ASN A 47 16.73 0.20 -4.57
N PRO A 48 16.76 -1.15 -4.51
CA PRO A 48 17.12 -1.99 -5.65
C PRO A 48 16.30 -1.70 -6.92
N PHE A 49 15.03 -1.34 -6.79
CA PHE A 49 14.20 -0.94 -7.93
C PHE A 49 14.74 0.32 -8.62
N TYR A 50 15.15 1.32 -7.84
CA TYR A 50 15.69 2.55 -8.41
C TYR A 50 17.06 2.32 -9.08
N THR A 51 17.93 1.57 -8.42
CA THR A 51 19.29 1.31 -8.92
C THR A 51 19.30 0.37 -10.12
N GLU A 52 18.50 -0.70 -10.11
CA GLU A 52 18.52 -1.72 -11.16
C GLU A 52 17.54 -1.43 -12.31
N ASN A 53 16.49 -0.63 -12.08
CA ASN A 53 15.44 -0.45 -13.09
C ASN A 53 15.40 0.97 -13.63
N VAL A 54 15.25 1.94 -12.75
CA VAL A 54 15.18 3.35 -13.17
C VAL A 54 16.52 3.80 -13.76
N THR A 55 17.62 3.47 -13.09
CA THR A 55 18.97 3.92 -13.49
C THR A 55 19.50 3.15 -14.70
N VAL A 56 19.45 1.81 -14.67
CA VAL A 56 20.05 0.95 -15.72
C VAL A 56 19.30 1.06 -17.05
N TYR A 57 17.96 1.08 -17.01
CA TYR A 57 17.15 1.17 -18.24
C TYR A 57 16.80 2.61 -18.62
N HIS A 58 17.39 3.61 -17.93
CA HIS A 58 17.16 5.04 -18.18
C HIS A 58 15.68 5.45 -18.20
N LEU A 59 14.85 4.85 -17.34
CA LEU A 59 13.39 5.01 -17.34
C LEU A 59 12.92 6.30 -16.65
N TYR A 60 13.82 7.22 -16.31
CA TYR A 60 13.50 8.48 -15.63
C TYR A 60 12.42 9.32 -16.34
N SER A 61 12.39 9.27 -17.67
CA SER A 61 11.38 10.01 -18.47
C SER A 61 9.99 9.38 -18.42
N LEU A 62 9.88 8.15 -17.92
CA LEU A 62 8.64 7.36 -17.81
C LEU A 62 8.04 7.41 -16.40
N LEU A 63 8.62 8.20 -15.49
CA LEU A 63 8.14 8.39 -14.13
C LEU A 63 7.17 9.56 -14.05
N PHE A 64 5.98 9.28 -13.51
CA PHE A 64 4.91 10.25 -13.31
C PHE A 64 4.48 10.25 -11.85
N PRO A 65 4.10 11.41 -11.30
CA PRO A 65 3.58 11.47 -9.93
C PRO A 65 2.24 10.72 -9.83
N PRO A 66 2.02 9.94 -8.77
CA PRO A 66 0.72 9.33 -8.51
C PRO A 66 -0.26 10.36 -7.94
N VAL A 67 -1.53 9.98 -7.93
CA VAL A 67 -2.61 10.71 -7.26
C VAL A 67 -3.05 9.92 -6.04
N SER A 68 -3.63 10.61 -5.06
CA SER A 68 -4.11 9.98 -3.83
C SER A 68 -5.46 10.51 -3.39
N THR A 69 -6.24 9.66 -2.73
CA THR A 69 -7.38 10.05 -1.90
C THR A 69 -7.11 9.66 -0.46
N GLN A 70 -7.27 10.61 0.47
CA GLN A 70 -7.09 10.36 1.90
C GLN A 70 -8.37 10.71 2.65
N ASP A 71 -8.83 9.78 3.48
CA ASP A 71 -9.99 9.93 4.35
C ASP A 71 -9.65 9.40 5.75
N ASP A 72 -9.61 10.29 6.73
CA ASP A 72 -9.09 10.04 8.08
C ASP A 72 -7.73 9.32 8.09
N CYS A 73 -7.74 8.03 8.42
CA CYS A 73 -6.58 7.15 8.52
C CYS A 73 -6.46 6.19 7.33
N SER A 74 -7.24 6.38 6.27
CA SER A 74 -7.22 5.59 5.05
C SER A 74 -6.59 6.41 3.92
N LEU A 75 -5.66 5.81 3.18
CA LEU A 75 -5.01 6.39 2.03
C LEU A 75 -5.15 5.42 0.86
N SER A 76 -5.61 5.91 -0.29
CA SER A 76 -5.55 5.17 -1.55
C SER A 76 -4.67 5.93 -2.53
N ILE A 77 -3.69 5.25 -3.13
CA ILE A 77 -2.74 5.81 -4.09
C ILE A 77 -2.96 5.11 -5.43
N TYR A 78 -3.03 5.87 -6.53
CA TYR A 78 -3.26 5.32 -7.87
C TYR A 78 -2.67 6.21 -8.97
N CYS A 79 -2.61 5.67 -10.19
CA CYS A 79 -2.28 6.44 -11.40
C CYS A 79 -3.56 6.92 -12.07
N ASP A 80 -3.68 8.21 -12.34
CA ASP A 80 -4.84 8.81 -13.02
C ASP A 80 -4.88 8.50 -14.52
N THR A 81 -3.71 8.24 -15.10
CA THR A 81 -3.51 8.04 -16.52
C THR A 81 -3.53 6.56 -16.87
N GLU A 82 -4.40 6.16 -17.79
CA GLU A 82 -4.52 4.78 -18.24
C GLU A 82 -3.22 4.25 -18.86
N GLY A 83 -2.90 2.99 -18.51
CA GLY A 83 -1.71 2.28 -18.98
C GLY A 83 -0.43 2.57 -18.18
N LEU A 84 -0.48 3.51 -17.22
CA LEU A 84 0.56 3.62 -16.22
C LEU A 84 0.43 2.53 -15.17
N SER A 85 1.56 2.12 -14.60
CA SER A 85 1.64 1.13 -13.54
C SER A 85 2.13 1.77 -12.25
N LEU A 86 1.39 1.60 -11.17
CA LEU A 86 1.74 2.06 -9.84
C LEU A 86 2.83 1.17 -9.23
N VAL A 87 3.85 1.81 -8.69
CA VAL A 87 4.87 1.17 -7.85
C VAL A 87 4.88 1.87 -6.49
N VAL A 88 4.65 1.11 -5.44
CA VAL A 88 4.79 1.57 -4.04
C VAL A 88 6.05 0.96 -3.46
N MET A 89 6.84 1.76 -2.78
CA MET A 89 8.16 1.38 -2.30
C MET A 89 8.46 1.99 -0.94
N THR A 90 9.45 1.38 -0.29
CA THR A 90 10.13 1.95 0.88
C THR A 90 11.59 2.20 0.50
N LYS A 91 12.49 2.36 1.46
CA LYS A 91 13.92 2.40 1.18
C LYS A 91 14.49 1.06 0.71
N THR A 92 13.86 -0.07 1.09
CA THR A 92 14.47 -1.41 0.95
C THR A 92 13.74 -2.35 0.00
N PHE A 93 12.48 -2.10 -0.32
CA PHE A 93 11.72 -2.92 -1.27
C PHE A 93 10.74 -2.08 -2.08
N ALA A 94 10.21 -2.66 -3.16
CA ALA A 94 9.17 -2.10 -4.00
C ALA A 94 8.14 -3.16 -4.35
N ILE A 95 6.88 -2.75 -4.51
CA ILE A 95 5.73 -3.58 -4.89
C ILE A 95 5.11 -2.95 -6.14
N LEU A 96 4.93 -3.77 -7.17
CA LEU A 96 4.25 -3.38 -8.41
C LEU A 96 2.75 -3.68 -8.28
N PHE A 97 1.94 -2.63 -8.19
CA PHE A 97 0.48 -2.72 -8.17
C PHE A 97 -0.12 -2.71 -9.59
N GLY A 98 0.65 -2.32 -10.60
CA GLY A 98 0.17 -2.27 -11.98
C GLY A 98 -0.94 -1.23 -12.13
N ALA A 99 -2.06 -1.58 -12.76
CA ALA A 99 -3.19 -0.67 -12.95
C ALA A 99 -4.06 -0.47 -11.68
N TYR A 100 -3.76 -1.17 -10.59
CA TYR A 100 -4.56 -1.12 -9.36
C TYR A 100 -4.06 -0.04 -8.41
N SER A 101 -4.96 0.44 -7.55
CA SER A 101 -4.61 1.30 -6.42
C SER A 101 -3.89 0.50 -5.32
N ALA A 102 -3.09 1.21 -4.54
CA ALA A 102 -2.57 0.71 -3.27
C ALA A 102 -3.33 1.38 -2.13
N ASP A 103 -4.05 0.57 -1.35
CA ASP A 103 -4.78 1.03 -0.18
C ASP A 103 -3.96 0.79 1.08
N ALA A 104 -3.92 1.81 1.95
CA ALA A 104 -3.10 1.84 3.15
C ALA A 104 -3.87 2.38 4.34
N LEU A 105 -3.67 1.78 5.50
CA LEU A 105 -4.27 2.21 6.76
C LEU A 105 -3.18 2.76 7.70
N CYS A 106 -3.32 4.01 8.12
CA CYS A 106 -2.46 4.63 9.11
C CYS A 106 -2.88 4.19 10.51
N ASN A 107 -1.95 3.65 11.29
CA ASN A 107 -2.19 3.41 12.70
C ASN A 107 -1.97 4.72 13.50
N PRO A 108 -2.99 5.28 14.17
CA PRO A 108 -2.89 6.58 14.84
C PRO A 108 -1.97 6.57 16.08
N TYR A 109 -1.66 5.40 16.63
CA TYR A 109 -0.81 5.29 17.82
C TYR A 109 0.66 5.11 17.45
N THR A 110 0.95 4.34 16.40
CA THR A 110 2.33 4.09 15.96
C THR A 110 2.78 5.02 14.85
N GLN A 111 1.83 5.68 14.16
CA GLN A 111 2.06 6.53 13.00
C GLN A 111 2.75 5.77 11.86
N ARG A 112 2.36 4.50 11.67
CA ARG A 112 2.87 3.61 10.62
C ARG A 112 1.75 3.18 9.69
N TRP A 113 2.09 3.02 8.42
CA TRP A 113 1.18 2.51 7.40
C TRP A 113 1.07 0.99 7.46
N GLN A 114 -0.14 0.46 7.27
CA GLN A 114 -0.38 -0.94 6.98
C GLN A 114 -0.86 -1.04 5.54
N VAL A 115 -0.14 -1.80 4.71
CA VAL A 115 -0.45 -1.95 3.29
C VAL A 115 -0.66 -3.43 3.00
N ASP A 116 -1.70 -3.74 2.25
CA ASP A 116 -1.90 -5.08 1.72
C ASP A 116 -0.95 -5.31 0.54
N ASN A 117 -0.05 -6.28 0.70
CA ASN A 117 0.87 -6.69 -0.37
C ASN A 117 0.34 -7.88 -1.19
N GLY A 118 -0.90 -8.29 -0.94
CA GLY A 118 -1.60 -9.41 -1.57
C GLY A 118 -1.46 -10.76 -0.87
N ALA A 119 -0.56 -10.87 0.11
CA ALA A 119 -0.45 -12.01 0.99
C ALA A 119 -0.89 -11.67 2.41
N GLU A 120 -0.47 -10.52 2.91
CA GLU A 120 -0.76 -10.04 4.26
C GLU A 120 -0.68 -8.51 4.37
N LEU A 121 -1.22 -7.99 5.48
CA LEU A 121 -1.04 -6.60 5.87
C LEU A 121 0.33 -6.40 6.51
N VAL A 122 1.21 -5.67 5.83
CA VAL A 122 2.57 -5.38 6.32
C VAL A 122 2.67 -3.93 6.77
N THR A 123 3.45 -3.70 7.82
CA THR A 123 3.62 -2.38 8.43
C THR A 123 4.89 -1.68 7.93
N TYR A 124 4.77 -0.42 7.54
CA TYR A 124 5.86 0.43 7.03
C TYR A 124 5.90 1.78 7.74
N ASP A 125 7.11 2.30 7.98
CA ASP A 125 7.30 3.62 8.61
C ASP A 125 6.93 4.77 7.65
N GLU A 126 7.20 4.56 6.37
CA GLU A 126 7.06 5.56 5.33
C GLU A 126 6.70 4.87 4.02
N LEU A 127 5.93 5.55 3.17
CA LEU A 127 5.59 5.07 1.84
C LEU A 127 6.06 6.06 0.78
N TYR A 128 6.61 5.52 -0.30
CA TYR A 128 6.93 6.28 -1.49
C TYR A 128 6.20 5.65 -2.67
N ALA A 129 5.69 6.46 -3.59
CA ALA A 129 4.94 5.91 -4.72
C ALA A 129 5.23 6.66 -6.01
N VAL A 130 5.29 5.95 -7.13
CA VAL A 130 5.48 6.51 -8.48
C VAL A 130 4.64 5.75 -9.50
N CYS A 131 4.19 6.44 -10.54
CA CYS A 131 3.58 5.83 -11.71
C CYS A 131 4.61 5.67 -12.83
N MET A 132 4.60 4.52 -13.50
CA MET A 132 5.53 4.21 -14.60
C MET A 132 4.83 3.85 -15.89
N ASP A 133 5.29 4.39 -17.02
CA ASP A 133 4.85 3.94 -18.35
C ASP A 133 5.79 2.85 -18.91
N TYR A 134 5.46 1.58 -18.68
CA TYR A 134 6.23 0.45 -19.23
C TYR A 134 6.00 0.21 -20.72
N ARG A 135 5.02 0.85 -21.37
CA ARG A 135 4.72 0.63 -22.80
C ARG A 135 5.82 1.19 -23.71
N LEU A 136 6.57 2.17 -23.19
CA LEU A 136 7.64 2.84 -23.92
C LEU A 136 9.02 2.22 -23.66
N SER A 137 9.14 1.23 -22.77
CA SER A 137 10.39 0.51 -22.58
C SER A 137 10.58 -0.55 -23.67
N THR A 138 11.42 -0.27 -24.66
CA THR A 138 11.76 -1.24 -25.72
C THR A 138 12.84 -2.19 -25.20
N THR A 139 12.47 -3.43 -24.81
CA THR A 139 13.43 -4.52 -24.51
C THR A 139 13.22 -5.67 -25.52
N PRO A 140 14.27 -6.36 -26.02
CA PRO A 140 14.15 -7.41 -27.06
C PRO A 140 13.31 -8.62 -26.62
N GLU A 141 12.39 -9.06 -27.50
CA GLU A 141 11.48 -10.21 -27.35
C GLU A 141 12.18 -11.55 -27.01
N LEU A 142 11.66 -12.29 -26.03
CA LEU A 142 11.89 -13.74 -25.81
C LEU A 142 10.55 -14.39 -25.38
N PRO A 143 10.32 -15.70 -25.60
CA PRO A 143 9.14 -16.24 -26.25
C PRO A 143 8.05 -16.66 -25.24
N ALA A 144 6.85 -16.87 -25.76
CA ALA A 144 5.57 -16.94 -25.03
C ALA A 144 5.32 -18.14 -24.09
N ARG A 145 4.28 -17.92 -23.24
CA ARG A 145 3.36 -18.85 -22.51
C ARG A 145 3.75 -19.24 -21.07
N THR A 146 2.87 -19.29 -20.05
CA THR A 146 1.46 -19.75 -20.02
C THR A 146 0.66 -19.17 -18.84
N THR A 147 -0.64 -19.09 -19.07
CA THR A 147 -1.81 -18.68 -18.28
C THR A 147 -1.86 -19.15 -16.82
N GLY A 148 -2.21 -18.23 -15.92
CA GLY A 148 -2.69 -18.50 -14.56
C GLY A 148 -2.60 -17.25 -13.68
N THR A 149 -3.73 -16.71 -13.23
CA THR A 149 -3.81 -15.52 -12.37
C THR A 149 -3.22 -15.79 -10.98
N PRO A 150 -2.17 -15.07 -10.52
CA PRO A 150 -1.71 -15.20 -9.15
C PRO A 150 -2.11 -13.96 -8.33
N PRO A 151 -2.30 -14.12 -7.02
CA PRO A 151 -2.51 -13.00 -6.09
C PRO A 151 -1.33 -12.01 -6.12
N PRO A 152 -1.50 -10.80 -5.55
CA PRO A 152 -0.39 -9.86 -5.43
C PRO A 152 0.68 -10.55 -4.58
N GLU A 153 1.84 -10.71 -5.18
CA GLU A 153 2.94 -11.50 -4.65
C GLU A 153 4.03 -10.49 -4.29
N ILE A 154 4.69 -10.68 -3.16
CA ILE A 154 5.88 -9.90 -2.79
C ILE A 154 6.98 -10.37 -3.74
N ILE A 155 7.05 -9.78 -4.93
CA ILE A 155 7.97 -10.26 -5.95
C ILE A 155 9.25 -9.44 -5.93
N PRO A 156 10.42 -10.08 -5.78
CA PRO A 156 11.67 -9.48 -6.23
C PRO A 156 11.52 -9.01 -7.68
N PHE A 157 11.89 -7.76 -7.99
CA PHE A 157 11.49 -7.06 -9.22
C PHE A 157 11.80 -7.82 -10.53
N ARG A 158 12.87 -8.63 -10.53
CA ARG A 158 13.22 -9.52 -11.66
C ARG A 158 12.07 -10.44 -12.07
N SER A 159 11.21 -10.83 -11.13
CA SER A 159 10.03 -11.66 -11.37
C SER A 159 8.75 -10.81 -11.57
N ALA A 160 8.71 -9.55 -11.12
CA ALA A 160 7.59 -8.63 -11.41
C ALA A 160 7.52 -8.22 -12.90
N VAL A 161 8.66 -7.90 -13.52
CA VAL A 161 8.73 -7.61 -14.97
C VAL A 161 8.35 -8.86 -15.78
N ASN A 162 8.88 -10.03 -15.39
CA ASN A 162 8.55 -11.29 -16.03
C ASN A 162 7.05 -11.65 -15.87
N LYS A 163 6.43 -11.32 -14.73
CA LYS A 163 5.01 -11.60 -14.46
C LYS A 163 4.06 -10.64 -15.20
N PHE A 164 4.39 -9.35 -15.29
CA PHE A 164 3.61 -8.38 -16.07
C PHE A 164 3.58 -8.73 -17.57
N LEU A 165 4.71 -9.20 -18.12
CA LEU A 165 4.79 -9.66 -19.52
C LEU A 165 3.98 -10.94 -19.78
N ASN A 166 3.76 -11.79 -18.76
CA ASN A 166 2.98 -13.02 -18.86
C ASN A 166 1.46 -12.82 -18.86
N TRP A 167 0.94 -11.62 -18.57
CA TRP A 167 -0.51 -11.34 -18.55
C TRP A 167 -1.07 -10.89 -19.90
N PHE A 168 -0.20 -10.51 -20.85
CA PHE A 168 -0.59 -10.07 -22.19
C PHE A 168 -0.50 -11.20 -23.25
N TRP A 169 -0.39 -12.47 -22.83
CA TRP A 169 -0.40 -13.67 -23.69
C TRP A 169 -1.19 -14.85 -23.10
#